data_AF-A0A9D4Y4S3-F1
#
_entry.id   AF-A0A9D4Y4S3-F1
#
_cell.length_a   1.000
_cell.length_b   1.000
_cell.length_c   1.000
_cell.angle_alpha   90.00
_cell.angle_beta   90.00
_cell.angle_gamma   90.00
#
_symmetry.space_group_name_H-M   'P 1'
#
loop_
_entity.id
_entity.type
_entity.pdbx_description
1 polymer ?
#
loop_
_entity_poly.entity_id
_entity_poly.type
_entity_poly.pdbx_seq_one_letter_code
_entity_poly.pdbx_strand_id
1 'polypeptide(L)'
;MFHLSFQFHRGLDVVNSIQLLGPECELLKKKYLDESSERKRLYNEIIEIKGNIRVFCRCRPLSVSETGNGYTSIVNFESTLDNELQVINSDSSKKSFKFDHVFKPEDNQEAVFFAN
;
A
#
# COMPACT_ATOMS: atom_id res chain seq x y z
N MET A 1 59.94 12.94 17.95
CA MET A 1 59.43 11.78 18.70
C MET A 1 57.92 11.86 18.95
N PHE A 2 57.40 12.90 19.61
CA PHE A 2 55.95 13.04 19.93
C PHE A 2 54.99 12.91 18.73
N HIS A 3 55.33 13.44 17.56
CA HIS A 3 54.46 13.40 16.37
C HIS A 3 54.30 11.98 15.79
N LEU A 4 55.36 11.16 15.83
CA LEU A 4 55.33 9.77 15.36
C LEU A 4 54.49 8.89 16.30
N SER A 5 54.63 9.09 17.61
CA SER A 5 53.85 8.39 18.64
C SER A 5 52.35 8.71 18.55
N PHE A 6 52.01 9.97 18.24
CA PHE A 6 50.64 10.43 18.07
C PHE A 6 49.97 9.90 16.80
N GLN A 7 50.70 9.83 15.69
CA GLN A 7 50.24 9.16 14.47
C GLN A 7 50.03 7.65 14.68
N PHE A 8 50.92 7.00 15.43
CA PHE A 8 50.80 5.57 15.73
C PHE A 8 49.60 5.24 16.63
N HIS A 9 49.32 6.09 17.64
CA HIS A 9 48.12 5.99 18.47
C HIS A 9 46.84 6.12 17.64
N ARG A 10 46.76 7.16 16.79
CA ARG A 10 45.58 7.35 15.91
C ARG A 10 45.38 6.19 14.95
N GLY A 11 46.45 5.60 14.42
CA GLY A 11 46.36 4.42 13.56
C GLY A 11 45.80 3.21 14.29
N LEU A 12 46.20 2.99 15.55
CA LEU A 12 45.69 1.90 16.38
C LEU A 12 44.22 2.08 16.75
N ASP A 13 43.80 3.31 17.08
CA ASP A 13 42.40 3.64 17.38
C ASP A 13 41.49 3.36 16.17
N VAL A 14 41.96 3.71 14.96
CA VAL A 14 41.22 3.44 13.71
C VAL A 14 41.10 1.94 13.44
N VAL A 15 42.16 1.16 13.64
CA VAL A 15 42.15 -0.30 13.45
C VAL A 15 41.20 -0.98 14.44
N ASN A 16 41.24 -0.59 15.71
CA ASN A 16 40.32 -1.12 16.73
C ASN A 16 38.86 -0.79 16.40
N SER A 17 38.60 0.43 15.91
CA SER A 17 37.27 0.85 15.47
C SER A 17 36.76 -0.01 14.30
N ILE A 18 37.60 -0.25 13.29
CA ILE A 18 37.25 -1.09 12.13
C ILE A 18 36.99 -2.54 12.56
N GLN A 19 37.80 -3.09 13.47
CA GLN A 19 37.61 -4.44 14.00
C GLN A 19 36.31 -4.61 14.78
N LEU A 20 35.82 -3.55 15.41
CA LEU A 20 34.52 -3.53 16.10
C LEU A 20 33.34 -3.35 15.13
N LEU A 21 33.49 -2.43 14.16
CA LEU A 21 32.44 -2.07 13.20
C LEU A 21 32.14 -3.19 12.20
N GLY A 22 33.14 -3.97 11.78
CA GLY A 22 32.93 -5.07 10.81
C GLY A 22 31.89 -6.10 11.28
N PRO A 23 32.07 -6.71 12.47
CA PRO A 23 31.09 -7.62 13.05
C PRO A 23 29.71 -6.99 13.29
N GLU A 24 29.66 -5.72 13.69
CA GLU A 24 28.40 -5.01 13.89
C GLU A 24 27.64 -4.81 12.56
N CYS A 25 28.35 -4.44 11.48
CA CYS A 25 27.80 -4.36 10.13
C CYS A 25 27.25 -5.71 9.65
N GLU A 26 27.98 -6.81 9.85
CA GLU A 26 27.52 -8.15 9.46
C GLU A 26 26.29 -8.58 10.27
N LEU A 27 26.27 -8.30 11.58
CA LEU A 27 25.11 -8.56 12.42
C LEU A 27 23.89 -7.75 11.97
N LEU A 28 24.07 -6.46 11.68
CA LEU A 28 23.00 -5.59 11.22
C LEU A 28 22.45 -6.03 9.86
N LYS A 29 23.35 -6.41 8.95
CA LYS A 29 23.00 -6.97 7.64
C LYS A 29 22.19 -8.24 7.79
N LYS A 30 22.59 -9.15 8.69
CA LYS A 30 21.82 -10.37 8.97
C LYS A 30 20.42 -10.04 9.49
N LYS A 31 20.31 -9.18 10.51
CA LYS A 31 19.01 -8.77 11.07
C LYS A 31 18.09 -8.14 10.02
N TYR A 32 18.65 -7.31 9.14
CA TYR A 32 17.90 -6.71 8.03
C TYR A 32 17.37 -7.76 7.05
N LEU A 33 18.19 -8.75 6.69
CA LEU A 33 17.77 -9.82 5.79
C LEU A 33 16.68 -10.70 6.42
N ASP A 34 16.80 -11.00 7.71
CA ASP A 34 15.81 -11.77 8.46
C ASP A 34 14.47 -11.00 8.52
N GLU A 35 14.49 -9.72 8.90
CA GLU A 35 13.29 -8.86 8.91
C GLU A 35 12.67 -8.72 7.52
N SER A 36 13.47 -8.50 6.49
CA SER A 36 12.97 -8.36 5.12
C SER A 36 12.31 -9.64 4.62
N SER A 37 12.80 -10.81 5.05
CA SER A 37 12.22 -12.11 4.69
C SER A 37 10.90 -12.32 5.42
N GLU A 38 10.84 -12.02 6.71
CA GLU A 38 9.60 -12.09 7.49
C GLU A 38 8.54 -11.10 7.00
N ARG A 39 8.93 -9.86 6.68
CA ARG A 39 8.02 -8.88 6.08
C ARG A 39 7.41 -9.39 4.79
N LYS A 40 8.20 -10.05 3.93
CA LYS A 40 7.70 -10.65 2.69
C LYS A 40 6.74 -11.82 2.97
N ARG A 41 7.05 -12.67 3.94
CA ARG A 41 6.18 -13.79 4.34
C ARG A 41 4.83 -13.28 4.84
N LEU A 42 4.84 -12.35 5.80
CA LEU A 42 3.63 -11.76 6.37
C LEU A 42 2.80 -11.01 5.32
N TYR A 43 3.45 -10.30 4.41
CA TYR A 43 2.76 -9.62 3.30
C TYR A 43 2.03 -10.61 2.40
N ASN A 44 2.67 -11.73 2.06
CA ASN A 44 2.04 -12.79 1.26
C ASN A 44 0.87 -13.45 2.00
N GLU A 45 1.02 -13.72 3.30
CA GLU A 45 -0.08 -14.26 4.13
C GLU A 45 -1.27 -13.31 4.15
N ILE A 46 -1.04 -12.00 4.26
CA ILE A 46 -2.11 -10.99 4.20
C ILE A 46 -2.82 -11.03 2.83
N ILE A 47 -2.07 -11.16 1.72
CA ILE A 47 -2.66 -11.28 0.38
C ILE A 47 -3.51 -12.55 0.27
N GLU A 48 -2.99 -13.69 0.72
CA GLU A 48 -3.70 -14.97 0.66
C GLU A 48 -5.00 -14.94 1.48
N ILE A 49 -4.96 -14.34 2.69
CA ILE A 49 -6.13 -14.16 3.55
C ILE A 49 -7.17 -13.23 2.90
N LYS A 50 -6.72 -12.13 2.29
CA LYS A 50 -7.60 -11.22 1.54
C LYS A 50 -8.15 -11.85 0.26
N GLY A 51 -7.52 -12.91 -0.22
CA GLY A 51 -7.79 -13.53 -1.51
C GLY A 51 -6.86 -13.01 -2.59
N ASN A 52 -6.28 -13.96 -3.35
CA ASN A 52 -5.36 -13.65 -4.46
C ASN A 52 -6.04 -12.92 -5.62
N ILE A 53 -7.37 -13.00 -5.74
CA ILE A 53 -8.16 -12.30 -6.74
C ILE A 53 -9.01 -11.27 -6.02
N ARG A 54 -8.90 -10.02 -6.42
CA ARG A 54 -9.70 -8.89 -5.91
C ARG A 54 -10.48 -8.26 -7.05
N VAL A 55 -11.74 -7.92 -6.79
CA VAL A 55 -12.65 -7.25 -7.70
C VAL A 55 -13.08 -5.94 -7.06
N PHE A 56 -12.59 -4.84 -7.62
CA PHE A 56 -12.96 -3.49 -7.23
C PHE A 56 -13.96 -2.90 -8.24
N CYS A 57 -14.92 -2.13 -7.74
CA CYS A 57 -15.80 -1.34 -8.59
C CYS A 57 -15.43 0.14 -8.44
N ARG A 58 -15.31 0.88 -9.56
CA ARG A 58 -15.13 2.34 -9.54
C ARG A 58 -16.22 3.01 -10.36
N CYS A 59 -17.04 3.80 -9.68
CA CYS A 59 -18.07 4.59 -10.32
C CYS A 59 -17.47 5.92 -10.80
N ARG A 60 -17.51 6.18 -12.11
CA ARG A 60 -17.02 7.45 -12.68
C ARG A 60 -18.02 8.57 -12.36
N PRO A 61 -17.57 9.78 -12.00
CA PRO A 61 -18.44 10.95 -11.99
C PRO A 61 -18.96 11.27 -13.40
N LEU A 62 -20.21 11.72 -13.48
CA LEU A 62 -20.80 12.20 -14.73
C LEU A 62 -20.00 13.41 -15.25
N SER A 63 -19.83 13.48 -16.57
CA SER A 63 -19.24 14.65 -17.23
C SER A 63 -20.25 15.78 -17.33
N VAL A 64 -19.74 16.99 -17.52
CA VAL A 64 -20.56 18.21 -17.68
C VAL A 64 -21.57 18.06 -18.83
N SER A 65 -21.17 17.45 -19.95
CA SER A 65 -22.06 17.23 -21.10
C SER A 65 -23.17 16.22 -20.79
N GLU A 66 -22.87 15.17 -20.02
CA GLU A 66 -23.88 14.17 -19.63
C GLU A 66 -24.94 14.79 -18.72
N THR A 67 -24.51 15.55 -17.71
CA THR A 67 -25.44 16.27 -16.83
C THR A 67 -26.22 17.35 -17.59
N GLY A 68 -25.57 18.06 -18.53
CA GLY A 68 -26.23 19.04 -19.40
C GLY A 68 -27.27 18.45 -20.34
N ASN A 69 -27.13 17.17 -20.70
CA ASN A 69 -28.10 16.40 -21.47
C ASN A 69 -29.17 15.72 -20.60
N GLY A 70 -29.17 15.95 -19.28
CA GLY A 70 -30.16 15.41 -18.35
C GLY A 70 -29.94 13.95 -17.92
N TYR A 71 -28.76 13.37 -18.15
CA TYR A 71 -28.45 12.04 -17.64
C TYR A 71 -28.22 12.06 -16.12
N THR A 72 -28.71 11.03 -15.44
CA THR A 72 -28.58 10.83 -13.99
C THR A 72 -27.86 9.53 -13.66
N SER A 73 -27.28 9.45 -12.47
CA SER A 73 -26.69 8.22 -11.96
C SER A 73 -27.74 7.11 -11.84
N ILE A 74 -27.40 5.91 -12.30
CA ILE A 74 -28.20 4.69 -12.09
C ILE A 74 -27.70 3.88 -10.88
N VAL A 75 -26.62 4.32 -10.24
CA VAL A 75 -26.05 3.65 -9.09
C VAL A 75 -26.49 4.31 -7.79
N ASN A 76 -26.82 3.48 -6.80
CA ASN A 76 -27.18 3.86 -5.45
C ASN A 76 -26.17 3.26 -4.45
N PHE A 77 -25.71 4.09 -3.52
CA PHE A 77 -24.73 3.77 -2.48
C PHE A 77 -25.34 3.76 -1.07
N GLU A 78 -26.67 3.81 -0.93
CA GLU A 78 -27.40 3.75 0.36
C GLU A 78 -27.31 2.40 1.09
N SER A 79 -26.49 1.46 0.60
CA SER A 79 -26.23 0.23 1.35
C SER A 79 -25.56 0.57 2.69
N THR A 80 -25.92 -0.17 3.74
CA THR A 80 -25.20 -0.11 5.02
C THR A 80 -23.81 -0.71 4.95
N LEU A 81 -23.46 -1.36 3.81
CA LEU A 81 -22.19 -2.01 3.56
C LEU A 81 -21.41 -1.26 2.49
N ASP A 82 -20.20 -0.81 2.83
CA ASP A 82 -19.31 -0.06 1.92
C ASP A 82 -18.81 -0.87 0.71
N ASN A 83 -19.05 -2.18 0.69
CA ASN A 83 -18.61 -3.09 -0.36
C ASN A 83 -19.74 -3.56 -1.30
N GLU A 84 -20.90 -2.92 -1.22
CA GLU A 84 -22.07 -3.23 -2.03
C GLU A 84 -22.49 -2.03 -2.90
N LEU A 85 -22.79 -2.30 -4.16
CA LEU A 85 -23.31 -1.34 -5.12
C LEU A 85 -24.68 -1.77 -5.62
N GLN A 86 -25.66 -0.87 -5.59
CA GLN A 86 -26.98 -1.14 -6.16
C GLN A 86 -27.15 -0.40 -7.47
N VAL A 87 -27.56 -1.11 -8.52
CA VAL A 87 -27.94 -0.52 -9.82
C VAL A 87 -29.47 -0.49 -9.91
N ILE A 88 -30.01 0.68 -10.23
CA ILE A 88 -31.42 0.93 -10.48
C ILE A 88 -31.66 0.85 -11.99
N ASN A 89 -32.45 -0.14 -12.41
CA ASN A 89 -32.82 -0.33 -13.80
C ASN A 89 -33.98 0.58 -14.22
N SER A 90 -34.23 0.70 -15.53
CA SER A 90 -35.33 1.51 -16.09
C SER A 90 -36.72 1.07 -15.63
N ASP A 91 -36.88 -0.20 -15.25
CA ASP A 91 -38.11 -0.77 -14.69
C ASP A 91 -38.25 -0.54 -13.17
N SER A 92 -37.39 0.30 -12.59
CA SER A 92 -37.27 0.55 -11.15
C SER A 92 -36.83 -0.66 -10.32
N SER A 93 -36.47 -1.78 -10.96
CA SER A 93 -35.86 -2.91 -10.25
C SER A 93 -34.46 -2.54 -9.77
N LYS A 94 -34.11 -3.07 -8.58
CA LYS A 94 -32.83 -2.84 -7.92
C LYS A 94 -32.01 -4.12 -7.97
N LYS A 95 -30.78 -4.04 -8.49
CA LYS A 95 -29.84 -5.16 -8.51
C LYS A 95 -28.59 -4.84 -7.69
N SER A 96 -28.33 -5.66 -6.68
CA SER A 96 -27.16 -5.53 -5.83
C SER A 96 -25.97 -6.34 -6.35
N PHE A 97 -24.79 -5.76 -6.24
CA PHE A 97 -23.50 -6.37 -6.57
C PHE A 97 -22.54 -6.18 -5.40
N LYS A 98 -21.77 -7.21 -5.08
CA LYS A 98 -20.77 -7.19 -4.02
C LYS A 98 -19.37 -7.24 -4.60
N PHE A 99 -18.48 -6.44 -4.02
CA PHE A 99 -17.10 -6.27 -4.43
C PHE A 99 -16.19 -6.32 -3.19
N ASP A 100 -14.89 -6.32 -3.41
CA ASP A 100 -13.92 -6.12 -2.31
C ASP A 100 -13.94 -4.66 -1.83
N HIS A 101 -14.15 -3.73 -2.76
CA HIS A 101 -14.35 -2.31 -2.47
C HIS A 101 -15.11 -1.61 -3.61
N VAL A 102 -15.91 -0.60 -3.27
CA VAL A 102 -16.66 0.23 -4.22
C VAL A 102 -16.24 1.68 -4.08
N PHE A 103 -15.54 2.20 -5.07
CA PHE A 103 -15.19 3.62 -5.15
C PHE A 103 -16.36 4.43 -5.73
N LYS A 104 -16.75 5.47 -5.01
CA LYS A 104 -17.79 6.42 -5.37
C LYS A 104 -17.25 7.46 -6.37
N PRO A 105 -18.14 8.22 -7.05
CA PRO A 105 -17.73 9.28 -7.97
C PRO A 105 -16.78 10.32 -7.39
N GLU A 106 -16.82 10.53 -6.07
CA GLU A 106 -16.00 11.48 -5.33
C GLU A 106 -14.58 10.95 -5.04
N ASP A 107 -14.36 9.64 -5.17
CA ASP A 107 -13.07 9.03 -4.87
C ASP A 107 -12.02 9.34 -5.94
N ASN A 108 -10.93 9.95 -5.48
CA ASN A 108 -9.84 10.38 -6.33
C ASN A 108 -8.90 9.21 -6.72
N GLN A 109 -7.94 9.52 -7.60
CA GLN A 109 -7.00 8.51 -8.09
C GLN A 109 -6.05 7.99 -7.00
N GLU A 110 -5.78 8.80 -5.98
CA GLU A 110 -4.94 8.46 -4.85
C GLU A 110 -5.60 7.39 -3.97
N ALA A 111 -6.89 7.53 -3.68
CA ALA A 111 -7.68 6.53 -2.96
C ALA A 111 -7.67 5.18 -3.69
N VAL A 112 -7.83 5.19 -5.02
CA VAL A 112 -7.78 3.97 -5.84
C VAL A 112 -6.39 3.33 -5.82
N PHE A 113 -5.32 4.14 -5.81
CA PHE A 113 -3.94 3.64 -5.79
C PHE A 113 -3.62 2.93 -4.46
N PHE A 114 -4.02 3.51 -3.34
CA PHE A 114 -3.70 2.99 -2.00
C PHE A 114 -4.63 1.87 -1.50
N ALA A 115 -5.73 1.58 -2.20
CA ALA A 115 -6.59 0.45 -1.89
C ALA A 115 -5.97 -0.93 -2.21
N ASN A 116 -4.81 -0.94 -2.88
CA ASN A 116 -4.08 -2.17 -3.21
C ASN A 116 -3.34 -2.77 -2.01
#